data_AF-A0A2L2YDW7-F1
#
_entry.id   AF-A0A2L2YDW7-F1
#
_cell.length_a   1.000
_cell.length_b   1.000
_cell.length_c   1.000
_cell.angle_alpha   90.00
_cell.angle_beta   90.00
_cell.angle_gamma   90.00
#
_symmetry.space_group_name_H-M   'P 1'
#
loop_
_entity.id
_entity.type
_entity.pdbx_description
1 polymer ?
#
loop_
_entity_poly.entity_id
_entity_poly.type
_entity_poly.pdbx_seq_one_letter_code
_entity_poly.pdbx_strand_id
1 'polypeptide(L)'
;RGKTAKKSPKWNWKMCIAPTVLFLLILTIRLGSVFFKCREEQVHCENSILTLSLEKLHDNETFKVMRLVISWISVISPSVIFFTILKYKYSNFKRPQTVSAIAMNYGSCFVCIVLCLRWWLNILPSSVVDRVLKGNEVFLDRSAFLISLIMCVLTTLYPFLCEQPWQLKSKEIYHCSFLSLLLCIVQLLQLVAGDALSSAITLMSLSTLFYIILVNASPDSENWIWTDTIICFFLSRFWFYASAQQSTITTISWEPAFLFTHKEIYSYILSGALVTVNTFSSYIFHGLMLPLLLTCTESSIFTSASLLRLHMRYIFLFGFKLIGTVWAAFILRRHLMVWKIFSPKLIFEVITLFISMISVAIGHLFLKKVASHYHRLIRLNLSHVFESIDQ
;
A
#
# COMPACT_ATOMS: atom_id res chain seq x y z
N ARG A 1 -47.78 22.23 26.03
CA ARG A 1 -46.60 22.88 25.39
C ARG A 1 -45.32 22.18 25.88
N GLY A 2 -44.94 21.06 25.25
CA GLY A 2 -43.67 20.39 25.52
C GLY A 2 -42.55 21.11 24.78
N LYS A 3 -41.65 21.78 25.50
CA LYS A 3 -40.43 22.35 24.92
C LYS A 3 -39.48 21.17 24.62
N THR A 4 -39.36 20.82 23.35
CA THR A 4 -38.28 19.98 22.86
C THR A 4 -36.96 20.72 23.12
N ALA A 5 -36.22 20.26 24.13
CA ALA A 5 -34.88 20.74 24.39
C ALA A 5 -34.01 20.43 23.16
N LYS A 6 -33.73 21.45 22.34
CA LYS A 6 -32.65 21.41 21.33
C LYS A 6 -31.37 21.08 22.09
N LYS A 7 -30.95 19.81 22.05
CA LYS A 7 -29.59 19.41 22.45
C LYS A 7 -28.63 20.26 21.62
N SER A 8 -27.90 21.16 22.27
CA SER A 8 -26.77 21.86 21.68
C SER A 8 -25.83 20.85 21.02
N PRO A 9 -25.31 21.11 19.81
CA PRO A 9 -24.35 20.19 19.20
C PRO A 9 -23.14 20.11 20.12
N LYS A 10 -22.96 18.97 20.78
CA LYS A 10 -21.72 18.69 21.53
C LYS A 10 -20.59 18.83 20.52
N TRP A 11 -19.73 19.82 20.73
CA TRP A 11 -18.50 20.05 19.97
C TRP A 11 -17.75 18.72 19.90
N ASN A 12 -17.82 18.07 18.74
CA ASN A 12 -17.32 16.72 18.57
C ASN A 12 -15.87 16.87 18.09
N TRP A 13 -14.90 16.41 18.87
CA TRP A 13 -13.46 16.45 18.55
C TRP A 13 -13.15 15.98 17.11
N LYS A 14 -13.99 15.08 16.57
CA LYS A 14 -13.99 14.63 15.17
C LYS A 14 -14.14 15.77 14.14
N MET A 15 -14.92 16.82 14.42
CA MET A 15 -15.09 17.99 13.53
C MET A 15 -13.85 18.88 13.45
N CYS A 16 -13.01 18.91 14.49
CA CYS A 16 -11.76 19.69 14.48
C CYS A 16 -10.62 18.94 13.77
N ILE A 17 -10.61 17.61 13.84
CA ILE A 17 -9.58 16.78 13.20
C ILE A 17 -9.76 16.71 11.68
N ALA A 18 -11.01 16.60 11.18
CA ALA A 18 -11.26 16.36 9.76
C ALA A 18 -10.61 17.39 8.81
N PRO A 19 -10.65 18.72 9.06
CA PRO A 19 -9.97 19.70 8.21
C PRO A 19 -8.44 19.54 8.19
N THR A 20 -7.83 19.24 9.34
CA THR A 20 -6.37 19.02 9.43
C THR A 20 -5.93 17.78 8.66
N VAL A 21 -6.68 16.68 8.79
CA VAL A 21 -6.41 15.44 8.06
C VAL A 21 -6.64 15.62 6.55
N LEU A 22 -7.66 16.38 6.15
CA LEU A 22 -7.88 16.72 4.74
C LEU A 22 -6.73 17.57 4.19
N PHE A 23 -6.23 18.54 4.95
CA PHE A 23 -5.06 19.33 4.55
C PHE A 23 -3.82 18.45 4.36
N LEU A 24 -3.56 17.52 5.29
CA LEU A 24 -2.45 16.56 5.17
C LEU A 24 -2.61 15.63 3.97
N LEU A 25 -3.83 15.17 3.68
CA LEU A 25 -4.14 14.40 2.48
C LEU A 25 -3.81 15.20 1.20
N ILE A 26 -4.26 16.45 1.12
CA ILE A 26 -3.98 17.32 -0.03
C ILE A 26 -2.47 17.58 -0.16
N LEU A 27 -1.78 17.82 0.96
CA LEU A 27 -0.32 18.01 0.98
C LEU A 27 0.42 16.79 0.44
N THR A 28 0.07 15.57 0.87
CA THR A 28 0.69 14.34 0.35
C THR A 28 0.47 14.15 -1.15
N ILE A 29 -0.74 14.44 -1.64
CA ILE A 29 -1.03 14.41 -3.08
C ILE A 29 -0.19 15.45 -3.83
N ARG A 30 -0.04 16.66 -3.28
CA ARG A 30 0.80 17.70 -3.91
C ARG A 30 2.28 17.31 -3.94
N LEU A 31 2.81 16.74 -2.86
CA LEU A 31 4.19 16.23 -2.84
C LEU A 31 4.40 15.09 -3.85
N GLY A 32 3.39 14.26 -4.10
CA GLY A 32 3.43 13.22 -5.14
C GLY A 32 3.68 13.78 -6.55
N SER A 33 3.24 15.01 -6.84
CA SER A 33 3.44 15.64 -8.16
C SER A 33 4.92 15.97 -8.47
N VAL A 34 5.80 15.95 -7.47
CA VAL A 34 7.24 16.20 -7.63
C VAL A 34 7.94 15.06 -8.37
N PHE A 35 7.39 13.84 -8.33
CA PHE A 35 7.94 12.63 -8.97
C PHE A 35 7.50 12.50 -10.44
N PHE A 36 7.48 13.60 -11.19
CA PHE A 36 7.03 13.58 -12.57
C PHE A 36 8.12 13.02 -13.50
N LYS A 37 7.66 12.25 -14.50
CA LYS A 37 8.46 11.77 -15.63
C LYS A 37 7.94 12.41 -16.90
N CYS A 38 8.84 12.92 -17.73
CA CYS A 38 8.47 13.58 -18.98
C CYS A 38 7.88 12.60 -19.98
N ARG A 39 6.90 13.06 -20.76
CA ARG A 39 6.36 12.30 -21.88
C ARG A 39 7.20 12.52 -23.13
N GLU A 40 7.28 11.51 -23.99
CA GLU A 40 7.99 11.59 -25.28
C GLU A 40 7.52 12.75 -26.17
N GLU A 41 6.28 13.21 -25.98
CA GLU A 41 5.67 14.31 -26.75
C GLU A 41 6.03 15.71 -26.22
N GLN A 42 6.61 15.81 -25.02
CA GLN A 42 6.94 17.10 -24.40
C GLN A 42 8.33 17.55 -24.84
N VAL A 43 8.36 18.64 -25.61
CA VAL A 43 9.59 19.30 -26.05
C VAL A 43 10.09 20.17 -24.89
N HIS A 44 11.38 20.06 -24.54
CA HIS A 44 12.02 20.76 -23.39
C HIS A 44 11.50 20.32 -22.00
N CYS A 45 11.47 19.01 -21.75
CA CYS A 45 11.14 18.46 -20.44
C CYS A 45 12.28 17.56 -19.96
N GLU A 46 12.83 17.86 -18.78
CA GLU A 46 13.79 17.02 -18.08
C GLU A 46 13.10 16.27 -16.95
N ASN A 47 13.43 14.98 -16.79
CA ASN A 47 12.83 14.16 -15.75
C ASN A 47 13.14 14.73 -14.36
N SER A 48 12.21 14.55 -13.43
CA SER A 48 12.48 14.91 -12.04
C SER A 48 13.69 14.14 -11.55
N ILE A 49 14.65 14.88 -11.01
CA ILE A 49 15.90 14.37 -10.46
C ILE A 49 15.58 13.24 -9.47
N LEU A 50 14.53 13.38 -8.67
CA LEU A 50 14.05 12.40 -7.66
C LEU A 50 13.70 11.00 -8.19
N THR A 51 13.49 10.86 -9.51
CA THR A 51 13.17 9.57 -10.15
C THR A 51 14.40 8.76 -10.54
N LEU A 52 15.60 9.36 -10.49
CA LEU A 52 16.87 8.70 -10.77
C LEU A 52 17.39 7.98 -9.50
N SER A 53 17.87 6.75 -9.66
CA SER A 53 18.59 6.00 -8.61
C SER A 53 19.87 6.71 -8.17
N LEU A 54 20.28 6.51 -6.92
CA LEU A 54 21.45 7.19 -6.33
C LEU A 54 22.75 6.88 -7.10
N GLU A 55 22.89 5.68 -7.66
CA GLU A 55 24.09 5.27 -8.41
C GLU A 55 24.32 6.14 -9.66
N LYS A 56 23.23 6.55 -10.32
CA LYS A 56 23.28 7.32 -11.57
C LYS A 56 23.53 8.80 -11.35
N LEU A 57 23.55 9.25 -10.09
CA LEU A 57 23.64 10.65 -9.75
C LEU A 57 25.10 11.11 -9.76
N HIS A 58 25.49 11.92 -10.75
CA HIS A 58 26.86 12.41 -10.90
C HIS A 58 27.11 13.74 -10.16
N ASP A 59 26.06 14.37 -9.61
CA ASP A 59 26.13 15.67 -8.96
C ASP A 59 26.65 15.62 -7.51
N ASN A 60 27.05 16.81 -7.02
CA ASN A 60 27.55 17.13 -5.67
C ASN A 60 27.18 16.14 -4.56
N GLU A 61 28.19 15.68 -3.82
CA GLU A 61 28.08 14.73 -2.70
C GLU A 61 27.02 15.14 -1.66
N THR A 62 26.80 16.44 -1.43
CA THR A 62 25.76 16.95 -0.53
C THR A 62 24.35 16.54 -0.95
N PHE A 63 24.07 16.52 -2.25
CA PHE A 63 22.77 16.18 -2.79
C PHE A 63 22.51 14.66 -2.73
N LYS A 64 23.54 13.83 -2.95
CA LYS A 64 23.46 12.37 -2.73
C LYS A 64 23.11 12.04 -1.28
N VAL A 65 23.75 12.71 -0.32
CA VAL A 65 23.46 12.52 1.12
C VAL A 65 22.02 12.95 1.45
N MET A 66 21.57 14.11 0.95
CA MET A 66 20.19 14.57 1.17
C MET A 66 19.17 13.54 0.65
N ARG A 67 19.41 12.96 -0.54
CA ARG A 67 18.55 11.92 -1.11
C ARG A 67 18.52 10.65 -0.29
N LEU A 68 19.69 10.19 0.16
CA LEU A 68 19.77 9.02 1.03
C LEU A 68 18.95 9.21 2.31
N VAL A 69 19.03 10.38 2.93
CA VAL A 69 18.25 10.72 4.13
C VAL A 69 16.75 10.68 3.82
N ILE A 70 16.32 11.20 2.68
CA ILE A 70 14.91 11.12 2.25
C ILE A 70 14.48 9.65 2.10
N SER A 71 15.29 8.80 1.47
CA SER A 71 14.98 7.38 1.30
C SER A 71 14.93 6.64 2.66
N TRP A 72 15.84 6.93 3.60
CA TRP A 72 15.78 6.36 4.95
C TRP A 72 14.53 6.77 5.72
N ILE A 73 14.18 8.07 5.71
CA ILE A 73 12.95 8.57 6.31
C ILE A 73 11.74 7.88 5.68
N SER A 74 11.77 7.68 4.37
CA SER A 74 10.69 7.01 3.64
C SER A 74 10.50 5.57 4.13
N VAL A 75 11.56 4.78 4.28
CA VAL A 75 11.44 3.37 4.74
C VAL A 75 11.07 3.24 6.21
N ILE A 76 11.56 4.14 7.06
CA ILE A 76 11.33 4.06 8.50
C ILE A 76 9.92 4.55 8.87
N SER A 77 9.40 5.56 8.16
CA SER A 77 8.15 6.23 8.56
C SER A 77 6.90 5.32 8.63
N PRO A 78 6.63 4.37 7.69
CA PRO A 78 5.45 3.52 7.76
C PRO A 78 5.48 2.59 8.97
N SER A 79 6.65 2.05 9.30
CA SER A 79 6.87 1.19 10.46
C SER A 79 6.65 1.96 11.77
N VAL A 80 7.21 3.17 11.89
CA VAL A 80 7.02 4.02 13.08
C VAL A 80 5.55 4.40 13.27
N ILE A 81 4.86 4.78 12.20
CA ILE A 81 3.43 5.12 12.24
C ILE A 81 2.61 3.91 12.65
N PHE A 82 2.87 2.73 12.07
CA PHE A 82 2.19 1.49 12.43
C PHE A 82 2.36 1.16 13.91
N PHE A 83 3.58 1.18 14.44
CA PHE A 83 3.81 0.89 15.86
C PHE A 83 3.21 1.94 16.79
N THR A 84 3.16 3.20 16.37
CA THR A 84 2.50 4.27 17.12
C THR A 84 0.98 4.03 17.20
N ILE A 85 0.35 3.65 16.08
CA ILE A 85 -1.08 3.28 16.04
C ILE A 85 -1.35 2.06 16.93
N LEU A 86 -0.49 1.04 16.87
CA LEU A 86 -0.62 -0.14 17.72
C LEU A 86 -0.44 0.21 19.20
N LYS A 87 0.53 1.05 19.56
CA LYS A 87 0.74 1.47 20.95
C LYS A 87 -0.46 2.24 21.47
N TYR A 88 -1.02 3.14 20.66
CA TYR A 88 -2.21 3.91 21.02
C TYR A 88 -3.44 3.00 21.24
N LYS A 89 -3.72 2.08 20.31
CA LYS A 89 -4.89 1.18 20.41
C LYS A 89 -4.76 0.11 21.49
N TYR A 90 -3.56 -0.41 21.71
CA TYR A 90 -3.29 -1.51 22.65
C TYR A 90 -2.68 -1.05 23.98
N SER A 91 -2.69 0.26 24.31
CA SER A 91 -2.02 0.83 25.49
C SER A 91 -2.42 0.18 26.81
N ASN A 92 -3.64 -0.37 26.90
CA ASN A 92 -4.20 -0.91 28.14
C ASN A 92 -4.02 -2.43 28.29
N PHE A 93 -3.45 -3.12 27.29
CA PHE A 93 -3.37 -4.59 27.28
C PHE A 93 -1.92 -5.04 27.41
N LYS A 94 -1.59 -5.76 28.50
CA LYS A 94 -0.33 -6.49 28.65
C LYS A 94 -0.27 -7.56 27.56
N ARG A 95 0.70 -7.46 26.65
CA ARG A 95 0.79 -8.29 25.44
C ARG A 95 1.48 -9.63 25.73
N PRO A 96 0.78 -10.76 25.73
CA PRO A 96 1.40 -11.97 25.23
C PRO A 96 1.43 -11.90 23.69
N GLN A 97 2.59 -12.18 23.09
CA GLN A 97 2.88 -11.86 21.69
C GLN A 97 2.56 -13.06 20.79
N THR A 98 1.51 -12.95 19.97
CA THR A 98 1.25 -13.94 18.91
C THR A 98 2.44 -14.01 17.93
N VAL A 99 2.58 -15.12 17.22
CA VAL A 99 3.66 -15.32 16.24
C VAL A 99 3.72 -14.18 15.21
N SER A 100 2.57 -13.71 14.73
CA SER A 100 2.50 -12.56 13.82
C SER A 100 2.89 -11.25 14.49
N ALA A 101 2.55 -11.03 15.77
CA ALA A 101 2.99 -9.84 16.50
C ALA A 101 4.51 -9.80 16.68
N ILE A 102 5.14 -10.94 17.01
CA ILE A 102 6.60 -11.08 17.09
C ILE A 102 7.23 -10.78 15.72
N ALA A 103 6.70 -11.42 14.67
CA ALA A 103 7.19 -11.22 13.30
C ALA A 103 7.09 -9.74 12.85
N MET A 104 5.97 -9.08 13.15
CA MET A 104 5.79 -7.66 12.84
C MET A 104 6.77 -6.77 13.63
N ASN A 105 6.92 -7.00 14.94
CA ASN A 105 7.78 -6.17 15.80
C ASN A 105 9.25 -6.21 15.38
N TYR A 106 9.79 -7.40 15.15
CA TYR A 106 11.21 -7.56 14.85
C TYR A 106 11.50 -7.54 13.35
N GLY A 107 10.67 -8.21 12.54
CA GLY A 107 10.88 -8.31 11.11
C GLY A 107 10.78 -6.94 10.41
N SER A 108 9.83 -6.10 10.81
CA SER A 108 9.65 -4.78 10.20
C SER A 108 10.87 -3.88 10.43
N CYS A 109 11.36 -3.83 11.67
CA CYS A 109 12.57 -3.09 12.02
C CYS A 109 13.81 -3.63 11.29
N PHE A 110 13.94 -4.97 11.19
CA PHE A 110 15.03 -5.60 10.47
C PHE A 110 15.03 -5.21 8.98
N VAL A 111 13.87 -5.27 8.32
CA VAL A 111 13.74 -4.87 6.91
C VAL A 111 14.13 -3.40 6.72
N CYS A 112 13.69 -2.51 7.61
CA CYS A 112 14.11 -1.10 7.55
C CYS A 112 15.64 -0.93 7.64
N ILE A 113 16.29 -1.63 8.58
CA ILE A 113 17.75 -1.55 8.77
C ILE A 113 18.49 -2.06 7.54
N VAL A 114 18.09 -3.21 7.00
CA VAL A 114 18.73 -3.81 5.82
C VAL A 114 18.56 -2.94 4.58
N LEU A 115 17.37 -2.37 4.35
CA LEU A 115 17.13 -1.44 3.24
C LEU A 115 17.96 -0.16 3.39
N CYS A 116 18.04 0.40 4.59
CA CYS A 116 18.86 1.57 4.85
C CYS A 116 20.34 1.31 4.57
N LEU A 117 20.85 0.14 5.00
CA LEU A 117 22.22 -0.29 4.73
C LEU A 117 22.44 -0.52 3.22
N ARG A 118 21.49 -1.16 2.53
CA ARG A 118 21.58 -1.41 1.09
C ARG A 118 21.70 -0.12 0.29
N TRP A 119 20.89 0.88 0.59
CA TRP A 119 20.90 2.14 -0.14
C TRP A 119 22.07 3.04 0.25
N TRP A 120 22.61 2.87 1.45
CA TRP A 120 23.87 3.51 1.82
C TRP A 120 25.03 3.03 0.94
N LEU A 121 25.07 1.74 0.61
CA LEU A 121 26.09 1.18 -0.29
C LEU A 121 26.03 1.76 -1.70
N ASN A 122 24.89 2.28 -2.17
CA ASN A 122 24.76 2.90 -3.50
C ASN A 122 25.58 4.20 -3.64
N ILE A 123 26.04 4.79 -2.53
CA ILE A 123 26.92 5.97 -2.58
C ILE A 123 28.39 5.56 -2.76
N LEU A 124 28.76 4.35 -2.30
CA LEU A 124 30.15 3.90 -2.33
C LEU A 124 30.57 3.47 -3.74
N PRO A 125 31.83 3.68 -4.12
CA PRO A 125 32.37 3.15 -5.38
C PRO A 125 32.25 1.62 -5.42
N SER A 126 31.91 1.05 -6.57
CA SER A 126 31.75 -0.40 -6.77
C SER A 126 32.95 -1.23 -6.30
N SER A 127 34.18 -0.72 -6.47
CA SER A 127 35.41 -1.38 -6.01
C SER A 127 35.50 -1.57 -4.49
N VAL A 128 34.88 -0.67 -3.72
CA VAL A 128 34.80 -0.79 -2.25
C VAL A 128 33.70 -1.78 -1.88
N VAL A 129 32.56 -1.72 -2.56
CA VAL A 129 31.42 -2.61 -2.32
C VAL A 129 31.81 -4.07 -2.61
N ASP A 130 32.47 -4.33 -3.73
CA ASP A 130 32.97 -5.64 -4.11
C ASP A 130 33.95 -6.22 -3.07
N ARG A 131 34.79 -5.37 -2.47
CA ARG A 131 35.73 -5.79 -1.42
C ARG A 131 35.01 -6.18 -0.13
N VAL A 132 34.00 -5.41 0.26
CA VAL A 132 33.22 -5.64 1.49
C VAL A 132 32.31 -6.85 1.36
N LEU A 133 31.60 -6.96 0.24
CA LEU A 133 30.58 -8.00 0.03
C LEU A 133 31.11 -9.22 -0.74
N LYS A 134 32.37 -9.21 -1.19
CA LYS A 134 33.01 -10.33 -1.91
C LYS A 134 32.16 -10.85 -3.07
N GLY A 135 31.53 -9.94 -3.82
CA GLY A 135 30.62 -10.26 -4.94
C GLY A 135 29.19 -10.66 -4.56
N ASN A 136 28.80 -10.63 -3.28
CA ASN A 136 27.44 -10.92 -2.80
C ASN A 136 26.61 -9.65 -2.54
N GLU A 137 26.69 -8.68 -3.45
CA GLU A 137 26.00 -7.40 -3.35
C GLU A 137 24.45 -7.51 -3.24
N VAL A 138 23.85 -8.57 -3.80
CA VAL A 138 22.39 -8.84 -3.71
C VAL A 138 21.95 -9.43 -2.36
N PHE A 139 22.89 -9.76 -1.46
CA PHE A 139 22.55 -10.47 -0.22
C PHE A 139 21.56 -9.69 0.64
N LEU A 140 21.74 -8.37 0.74
CA LEU A 140 20.85 -7.49 1.50
C LEU A 140 19.43 -7.48 0.91
N ASP A 141 19.29 -7.31 -0.40
CA ASP A 141 17.99 -7.32 -1.09
C ASP A 141 17.25 -8.65 -0.91
N ARG A 142 17.97 -9.78 -1.05
CA ARG A 142 17.41 -11.12 -0.82
C ARG A 142 16.93 -11.32 0.61
N SER A 143 17.70 -10.84 1.59
CA SER A 143 17.36 -10.96 3.01
C SER A 143 16.13 -10.11 3.37
N ALA A 144 16.06 -8.87 2.88
CA ALA A 144 14.91 -7.98 3.07
C ALA A 144 13.64 -8.55 2.42
N PHE A 145 13.76 -9.11 1.22
CA PHE A 145 12.64 -9.77 0.53
C PHE A 145 12.12 -10.98 1.30
N LEU A 146 13.03 -11.88 1.70
CA LEU A 146 12.67 -13.12 2.41
C LEU A 146 11.94 -12.81 3.72
N ILE A 147 12.43 -11.85 4.51
CA ILE A 147 11.81 -11.50 5.78
C ILE A 147 10.46 -10.79 5.57
N SER A 148 10.36 -9.90 4.58
CA SER A 148 9.09 -9.28 4.20
C SER A 148 8.05 -10.30 3.73
N LEU A 149 8.50 -11.34 2.99
CA LEU A 149 7.65 -12.45 2.56
C LEU A 149 7.19 -13.30 3.75
N ILE A 150 8.11 -13.68 4.65
CA ILE A 150 7.78 -14.42 5.88
C ILE A 150 6.77 -13.62 6.72
N MET A 151 6.97 -12.33 6.88
CA MET A 151 6.05 -11.42 7.57
C MET A 151 4.65 -11.42 6.92
N CYS A 152 4.58 -11.34 5.59
CA CYS A 152 3.32 -11.41 4.84
C CYS A 152 2.62 -12.77 5.01
N VAL A 153 3.38 -13.88 4.97
CA VAL A 153 2.83 -15.22 5.19
C VAL A 153 2.33 -15.40 6.63
N LEU A 154 3.10 -14.98 7.63
CA LEU A 154 2.69 -15.11 9.04
C LEU A 154 1.46 -14.25 9.37
N THR A 155 1.37 -13.03 8.83
CA THR A 155 0.17 -12.18 9.02
C THR A 155 -1.06 -12.71 8.29
N THR A 156 -0.89 -13.36 7.13
CA THR A 156 -2.01 -14.01 6.44
C THR A 156 -2.45 -15.32 7.11
N LEU A 157 -1.53 -16.07 7.72
CA LEU A 157 -1.85 -17.29 8.47
C LEU A 157 -2.44 -16.99 9.85
N TYR A 158 -1.83 -16.07 10.59
CA TYR A 158 -2.18 -15.70 11.96
C TYR A 158 -2.51 -14.19 12.04
N PRO A 159 -3.71 -13.76 11.62
CA PRO A 159 -4.03 -12.35 11.45
C PRO A 159 -4.12 -11.52 12.74
N PHE A 160 -4.19 -12.16 13.91
CA PHE A 160 -4.35 -11.46 15.18
C PHE A 160 -3.01 -11.15 15.85
N LEU A 161 -2.84 -9.89 16.26
CA LEU A 161 -1.65 -9.40 16.95
C LEU A 161 -1.74 -9.51 18.49
N CYS A 162 -2.86 -10.01 19.02
CA CYS A 162 -3.14 -10.16 20.44
C CYS A 162 -3.72 -11.55 20.70
N GLU A 163 -3.32 -12.21 21.78
CA GLU A 163 -3.84 -13.54 22.15
C GLU A 163 -5.29 -13.52 22.65
N GLN A 164 -5.74 -12.39 23.20
CA GLN A 164 -7.10 -12.22 23.72
C GLN A 164 -7.91 -11.23 22.85
N PRO A 165 -8.27 -11.60 21.59
CA PRO A 165 -8.98 -10.69 20.70
C PRO A 165 -10.39 -10.33 21.19
N TRP A 166 -11.03 -11.17 22.00
CA TRP A 166 -12.40 -10.94 22.48
C TRP A 166 -12.56 -9.74 23.43
N GLN A 167 -11.48 -9.23 24.00
CA GLN A 167 -11.51 -8.01 24.83
C GLN A 167 -11.57 -6.71 24.01
N LEU A 168 -11.21 -6.78 22.72
CA LEU A 168 -11.20 -5.64 21.82
C LEU A 168 -12.49 -5.57 21.01
N LYS A 169 -12.83 -4.36 20.56
CA LYS A 169 -13.91 -4.18 19.60
C LYS A 169 -13.52 -4.87 18.29
N SER A 170 -14.45 -5.62 17.70
CA SER A 170 -14.26 -6.34 16.43
C SER A 170 -13.65 -5.46 15.33
N LYS A 171 -14.13 -4.21 15.21
CA LYS A 171 -13.61 -3.18 14.28
C LYS A 171 -12.11 -2.95 14.40
N GLU A 172 -11.61 -2.84 15.62
CA GLU A 172 -10.19 -2.54 15.87
C GLU A 172 -9.29 -3.70 15.46
N ILE A 173 -9.78 -4.94 15.64
CA ILE A 173 -9.07 -6.16 15.25
C ILE A 173 -8.93 -6.23 13.73
N TYR A 174 -10.04 -6.04 13.00
CA TYR A 174 -10.00 -5.99 11.53
C TYR A 174 -9.04 -4.91 11.02
N HIS A 175 -9.08 -3.71 11.61
CA HIS A 175 -8.18 -2.62 11.25
C HIS A 175 -6.72 -2.98 11.47
N CYS A 176 -6.37 -3.56 12.62
CA CYS A 176 -4.98 -3.87 12.93
C CYS A 176 -4.44 -5.00 12.05
N SER A 177 -5.23 -6.05 11.78
CA SER A 177 -4.86 -7.11 10.85
C SER A 177 -4.61 -6.58 9.43
N PHE A 178 -5.49 -5.70 8.93
CA PHE A 178 -5.31 -5.08 7.62
C PHE A 178 -4.12 -4.13 7.58
N LEU A 179 -3.91 -3.31 8.61
CA LEU A 179 -2.75 -2.44 8.68
C LEU A 179 -1.43 -3.23 8.71
N SER A 180 -1.39 -4.40 9.39
CA SER A 180 -0.19 -5.26 9.34
C SER A 180 0.05 -5.83 7.94
N LEU A 181 -0.98 -6.29 7.24
CA LEU A 181 -0.84 -6.78 5.87
C LEU A 181 -0.38 -5.66 4.93
N LEU A 182 -0.99 -4.48 5.03
CA LEU A 182 -0.62 -3.31 4.22
C LEU A 182 0.81 -2.86 4.49
N LEU A 183 1.31 -2.92 5.73
CA LEU A 183 2.71 -2.63 6.05
C LEU A 183 3.67 -3.61 5.34
N CYS A 184 3.41 -4.92 5.40
CA CYS A 184 4.21 -5.92 4.70
C CYS A 184 4.26 -5.65 3.19
N ILE A 185 3.10 -5.32 2.60
CA ILE A 185 3.00 -5.00 1.18
C ILE A 185 3.77 -3.71 0.86
N VAL A 186 3.63 -2.65 1.66
CA VAL A 186 4.38 -1.39 1.45
C VAL A 186 5.89 -1.65 1.49
N GLN A 187 6.39 -2.46 2.43
CA GLN A 187 7.82 -2.80 2.49
C GLN A 187 8.31 -3.59 1.28
N LEU A 188 7.50 -4.54 0.78
CA LEU A 188 7.80 -5.25 -0.46
C LEU A 188 7.81 -4.31 -1.67
N LEU A 189 6.84 -3.40 -1.77
CA LEU A 189 6.78 -2.43 -2.86
C LEU A 189 7.96 -1.44 -2.79
N GLN A 190 8.34 -0.97 -1.61
CA GLN A 190 9.50 -0.10 -1.40
C GLN A 190 10.81 -0.77 -1.82
N LEU A 191 10.99 -2.05 -1.46
CA LEU A 191 12.15 -2.82 -1.90
C LEU A 191 12.19 -2.91 -3.43
N VAL A 192 11.07 -3.28 -4.05
CA VAL A 192 10.94 -3.46 -5.51
C VAL A 192 11.15 -2.15 -6.28
N ALA A 193 10.68 -1.03 -5.73
CA ALA A 193 10.79 0.27 -6.38
C ALA A 193 12.16 0.93 -6.20
N GLY A 194 12.96 0.43 -5.26
CA GLY A 194 14.30 0.94 -4.99
C GLY A 194 14.33 2.29 -4.25
N ASP A 195 15.53 2.83 -4.15
CA ASP A 195 15.86 4.04 -3.40
C ASP A 195 15.12 5.29 -3.91
N ALA A 196 15.04 5.47 -5.24
CA ALA A 196 14.43 6.63 -5.87
C ALA A 196 12.92 6.74 -5.61
N LEU A 197 12.18 5.65 -5.83
CA LEU A 197 10.71 5.64 -5.80
C LEU A 197 10.12 5.20 -4.45
N SER A 198 10.95 4.77 -3.50
CA SER A 198 10.53 4.45 -2.12
C SER A 198 9.69 5.55 -1.48
N SER A 199 10.11 6.81 -1.66
CA SER A 199 9.43 8.00 -1.14
C SER A 199 8.04 8.19 -1.75
N ALA A 200 7.86 7.96 -3.04
CA ALA A 200 6.54 8.00 -3.68
C ALA A 200 5.58 6.93 -3.09
N ILE A 201 6.06 5.72 -2.84
CA ILE A 201 5.26 4.64 -2.22
C ILE A 201 4.85 5.00 -0.78
N THR A 202 5.71 5.70 -0.05
CA THR A 202 5.39 6.13 1.32
C THR A 202 4.32 7.19 1.33
N LEU A 203 4.42 8.18 0.45
CA LEU A 203 3.40 9.21 0.28
C LEU A 203 2.06 8.58 -0.17
N MET A 204 2.11 7.55 -1.02
CA MET A 204 0.93 6.74 -1.35
C MET A 204 0.30 6.12 -0.11
N SER A 205 1.08 5.43 0.72
CA SER A 205 0.58 4.80 1.95
C SER A 205 0.06 5.81 2.98
N LEU A 206 0.66 7.00 3.06
CA LEU A 206 0.22 8.09 3.94
C LEU A 206 -1.10 8.69 3.44
N SER A 207 -1.23 8.90 2.13
CA SER A 207 -2.47 9.43 1.55
C SER A 207 -3.65 8.50 1.79
N THR A 208 -3.47 7.17 1.66
CA THR A 208 -4.53 6.22 1.98
C THR A 208 -4.85 6.18 3.47
N LEU A 209 -3.83 6.26 4.34
CA LEU A 209 -4.04 6.31 5.79
C LEU A 209 -4.84 7.56 6.20
N PHE A 210 -4.48 8.75 5.70
CA PHE A 210 -5.24 9.98 5.96
C PHE A 210 -6.67 9.90 5.44
N TYR A 211 -6.86 9.29 4.27
CA TYR A 211 -8.20 9.04 3.73
C TYR A 211 -9.04 8.13 4.65
N ILE A 212 -8.47 7.02 5.12
CA ILE A 212 -9.14 6.10 6.05
C ILE A 212 -9.50 6.81 7.37
N ILE A 213 -8.60 7.64 7.91
CA ILE A 213 -8.87 8.43 9.11
C ILE A 213 -10.03 9.41 8.88
N LEU A 214 -10.10 10.03 7.71
CA LEU A 214 -11.18 10.94 7.33
C LEU A 214 -12.54 10.21 7.25
N VAL A 215 -12.57 9.05 6.60
CA VAL A 215 -13.78 8.21 6.51
C VAL A 215 -14.25 7.79 7.92
N ASN A 216 -13.34 7.38 8.79
CA ASN A 216 -13.67 6.99 10.17
C ASN A 216 -14.10 8.17 11.06
N ALA A 217 -13.73 9.40 10.71
CA ALA A 217 -14.16 10.61 11.41
C ALA A 217 -15.57 11.06 10.98
N SER A 218 -16.05 10.66 9.80
CA SER A 218 -17.34 11.06 9.25
C SER A 218 -18.51 10.30 9.92
N PRO A 219 -19.55 11.00 10.41
CA PRO A 219 -20.68 10.37 11.11
C PRO A 219 -21.70 9.65 10.19
N ASP A 220 -21.78 10.02 8.90
CA ASP A 220 -22.83 9.52 7.97
C ASP A 220 -22.27 8.57 6.90
N SER A 221 -21.36 7.68 7.25
CA SER A 221 -20.55 6.92 6.28
C SER A 221 -21.33 5.97 5.33
N GLU A 222 -22.57 5.58 5.66
CA GLU A 222 -23.31 4.54 4.91
C GLU A 222 -23.77 5.01 3.52
N ASN A 223 -24.07 6.31 3.35
CA ASN A 223 -24.53 6.86 2.07
C ASN A 223 -23.38 7.11 1.07
N TRP A 224 -22.13 7.05 1.52
CA TRP A 224 -20.97 7.60 0.80
C TRP A 224 -20.08 6.52 0.17
N ILE A 225 -20.49 5.25 0.25
CA ILE A 225 -19.70 4.11 -0.27
C ILE A 225 -19.33 4.29 -1.76
N TRP A 226 -20.21 4.87 -2.59
CA TRP A 226 -19.87 5.20 -3.98
C TRP A 226 -18.75 6.25 -4.06
N THR A 227 -18.86 7.33 -3.29
CA THR A 227 -17.81 8.36 -3.24
C THR A 227 -16.49 7.77 -2.76
N ASP A 228 -16.52 6.85 -1.79
CA ASP A 228 -15.32 6.16 -1.30
C ASP A 228 -14.65 5.32 -2.38
N THR A 229 -15.44 4.54 -3.13
CA THR A 229 -14.90 3.74 -4.24
C THR A 229 -14.33 4.61 -5.36
N ILE A 230 -14.96 5.75 -5.65
CA ILE A 230 -14.51 6.70 -6.67
C ILE A 230 -13.20 7.36 -6.24
N ILE A 231 -13.10 7.80 -4.99
CA ILE A 231 -11.88 8.41 -4.45
C ILE A 231 -10.74 7.40 -4.45
N CYS A 232 -10.96 6.16 -4.03
CA CYS A 232 -9.94 5.11 -4.10
C CYS A 232 -9.50 4.79 -5.53
N PHE A 233 -10.43 4.79 -6.49
CA PHE A 233 -10.10 4.63 -7.91
C PHE A 233 -9.20 5.77 -8.41
N PHE A 234 -9.52 7.01 -8.09
CA PHE A 234 -8.69 8.15 -8.48
C PHE A 234 -7.34 8.16 -7.78
N LEU A 235 -7.29 7.81 -6.50
CA LEU A 235 -6.05 7.74 -5.72
C LEU A 235 -5.10 6.68 -6.28
N SER A 236 -5.63 5.51 -6.63
CA SER A 236 -4.89 4.43 -7.29
C SER A 236 -4.25 4.87 -8.62
N ARG A 237 -5.01 5.61 -9.44
CA ARG A 237 -4.52 6.17 -10.71
C ARG A 237 -3.54 7.31 -10.53
N PHE A 238 -3.79 8.18 -9.57
CA PHE A 238 -2.89 9.28 -9.25
C PHE A 238 -1.51 8.73 -8.87
N TRP A 239 -1.47 7.76 -7.96
CA TRP A 239 -0.22 7.15 -7.52
C TRP A 239 0.48 6.28 -8.54
N PHE A 240 -0.23 5.79 -9.57
CA PHE A 240 0.43 5.18 -10.73
C PHE A 240 1.32 6.20 -11.45
N TYR A 241 0.83 7.40 -11.73
CA TYR A 241 1.64 8.43 -12.38
C TYR A 241 2.63 9.10 -11.42
N ALA A 242 2.24 9.29 -10.15
CA ALA A 242 3.10 9.89 -9.13
C ALA A 242 4.22 8.96 -8.65
N SER A 243 4.20 7.66 -9.00
CA SER A 243 5.36 6.77 -8.86
C SER A 243 6.25 6.73 -10.11
N ALA A 244 6.17 7.77 -10.96
CA ALA A 244 6.91 7.92 -12.20
C ALA A 244 6.68 6.80 -13.24
N GLN A 245 5.60 6.04 -13.13
CA GLN A 245 5.19 5.07 -14.14
C GLN A 245 4.41 5.77 -15.26
N GLN A 246 4.51 5.23 -16.48
CA GLN A 246 3.73 5.68 -17.63
C GLN A 246 3.15 4.47 -18.37
N SER A 247 2.08 4.69 -19.11
CA SER A 247 1.41 3.66 -19.92
C SER A 247 2.07 3.52 -21.31
N THR A 248 3.40 3.45 -21.36
CA THR A 248 4.19 3.24 -22.58
C THR A 248 5.26 2.19 -22.31
N ILE A 249 5.48 1.27 -23.26
CA ILE A 249 6.37 0.11 -23.07
C ILE A 249 7.84 0.55 -22.90
N THR A 250 8.24 1.61 -23.59
CA THR A 250 9.61 2.17 -23.58
C THR A 250 10.02 2.76 -22.23
N THR A 251 9.06 3.11 -21.38
CA THR A 251 9.32 3.83 -20.12
C THR A 251 9.23 2.95 -18.88
N ILE A 252 8.95 1.65 -19.06
CA ILE A 252 8.94 0.65 -17.99
C ILE A 252 10.32 0.60 -17.32
N SER A 253 10.32 0.64 -15.99
CA SER A 253 11.55 0.51 -15.20
C SER A 253 11.95 -0.95 -15.09
N TRP A 254 13.05 -1.33 -15.75
CA TRP A 254 13.57 -2.70 -15.79
C TRP A 254 14.49 -3.05 -14.62
N GLU A 255 14.93 -2.08 -13.82
CA GLU A 255 15.78 -2.29 -12.63
C GLU A 255 15.25 -3.38 -11.67
N PRO A 256 13.94 -3.49 -11.39
CA PRO A 256 13.42 -4.54 -10.52
C PRO A 256 13.59 -5.97 -11.06
N ALA A 257 13.79 -6.15 -12.37
CA ALA A 257 14.05 -7.46 -12.95
C ALA A 257 15.36 -8.06 -12.42
N PHE A 258 16.32 -7.20 -12.08
CA PHE A 258 17.67 -7.59 -11.63
C PHE A 258 17.83 -7.52 -10.11
N LEU A 259 16.74 -7.29 -9.37
CA LEU A 259 16.80 -7.10 -7.91
C LEU A 259 17.41 -8.29 -7.17
N PHE A 260 17.31 -9.51 -7.72
CA PHE A 260 17.90 -10.71 -7.13
C PHE A 260 19.15 -11.23 -7.86
N THR A 261 19.59 -10.59 -8.93
CA THR A 261 20.59 -11.12 -9.86
C THR A 261 21.48 -10.03 -10.44
N HIS A 262 22.80 -10.19 -10.32
CA HIS A 262 23.75 -9.18 -10.77
C HIS A 262 24.07 -9.19 -12.26
N LYS A 263 24.10 -10.37 -12.90
CA LYS A 263 24.63 -10.51 -14.27
C LYS A 263 23.75 -11.35 -15.19
N GLU A 264 23.03 -12.34 -14.66
CA GLU A 264 22.22 -13.26 -15.45
C GLU A 264 20.84 -13.48 -14.83
N ILE A 265 19.81 -13.49 -15.68
CA ILE A 265 18.43 -13.76 -15.28
C ILE A 265 18.25 -15.28 -15.19
N TYR A 266 18.20 -15.82 -13.97
CA TYR A 266 17.92 -17.25 -13.77
C TYR A 266 16.45 -17.62 -14.00
N SER A 267 15.53 -16.67 -13.73
CA SER A 267 14.09 -16.88 -13.92
C SER A 267 13.41 -15.65 -14.51
N TYR A 268 12.97 -15.80 -15.76
CA TYR A 268 12.19 -14.78 -16.46
C TYR A 268 10.83 -14.55 -15.79
N ILE A 269 10.24 -15.59 -15.17
CA ILE A 269 8.95 -15.48 -14.48
C ILE A 269 9.08 -14.56 -13.26
N LEU A 270 10.10 -14.79 -12.42
CA LEU A 270 10.33 -13.97 -11.23
C LEU A 270 10.64 -12.52 -11.62
N SER A 271 11.52 -12.32 -12.59
CA SER A 271 11.92 -11.00 -13.07
C SER A 271 10.73 -10.24 -13.66
N GLY A 272 9.92 -10.90 -14.49
CA GLY A 272 8.69 -10.33 -15.03
C GLY A 272 7.65 -10.02 -13.95
N ALA A 273 7.53 -10.87 -12.92
CA ALA A 273 6.65 -10.62 -11.78
C ALA A 273 7.09 -9.38 -10.99
N LEU A 274 8.39 -9.19 -10.73
CA LEU A 274 8.91 -8.02 -10.02
C LEU A 274 8.65 -6.72 -10.80
N VAL A 275 8.91 -6.72 -12.11
CA VAL A 275 8.62 -5.56 -12.97
C VAL A 275 7.12 -5.27 -12.99
N THR A 276 6.27 -6.30 -13.07
CA THR A 276 4.80 -6.14 -13.03
C THR A 276 4.34 -5.58 -11.69
N VAL A 277 4.85 -6.10 -10.57
CA VAL A 277 4.54 -5.61 -9.23
C VAL A 277 4.97 -4.15 -9.06
N ASN A 278 6.16 -3.78 -9.55
CA ASN A 278 6.62 -2.39 -9.54
C ASN A 278 5.70 -1.47 -10.36
N THR A 279 5.37 -1.91 -11.57
CA THR A 279 4.59 -1.13 -12.54
C THR A 279 3.17 -0.87 -12.05
N PHE A 280 2.54 -1.87 -11.42
CA PHE A 280 1.16 -1.79 -10.95
C PHE A 280 1.06 -1.69 -9.42
N SER A 281 2.11 -1.23 -8.75
CA SER A 281 2.20 -1.11 -7.28
C SER A 281 1.00 -0.38 -6.68
N SER A 282 0.59 0.75 -7.28
CA SER A 282 -0.54 1.53 -6.78
C SER A 282 -1.87 0.78 -6.86
N TYR A 283 -2.11 0.08 -7.96
CA TYR A 283 -3.33 -0.72 -8.15
C TYR A 283 -3.39 -1.91 -7.20
N ILE A 284 -2.26 -2.60 -6.99
CA ILE A 284 -2.15 -3.70 -6.02
C ILE A 284 -2.45 -3.20 -4.61
N PHE A 285 -1.81 -2.11 -4.19
CA PHE A 285 -1.97 -1.55 -2.86
C PHE A 285 -3.41 -1.11 -2.58
N HIS A 286 -4.02 -0.32 -3.47
CA HIS A 286 -5.40 0.16 -3.27
C HIS A 286 -6.44 -0.95 -3.38
N GLY A 287 -6.21 -1.97 -4.23
CA GLY A 287 -7.09 -3.14 -4.30
C GLY A 287 -7.09 -3.96 -3.01
N LEU A 288 -5.92 -4.17 -2.40
CA LEU A 288 -5.79 -4.84 -1.11
C LEU A 288 -6.35 -4.01 0.06
N MET A 289 -6.26 -2.68 -0.03
CA MET A 289 -6.77 -1.76 0.98
C MET A 289 -8.31 -1.68 0.98
N LEU A 290 -8.97 -1.89 -0.17
CA LEU A 290 -10.42 -1.66 -0.35
C LEU A 290 -11.32 -2.22 0.77
N PRO A 291 -11.15 -3.47 1.25
CA PRO A 291 -12.00 -4.03 2.32
C PRO A 291 -11.92 -3.24 3.64
N LEU A 292 -10.82 -2.52 3.89
CA LEU A 292 -10.63 -1.70 5.10
C LEU A 292 -11.66 -0.56 5.17
N LEU A 293 -12.12 0.00 4.04
CA LEU A 293 -13.14 1.06 4.02
C LEU A 293 -14.45 0.59 4.67
N LEU A 294 -14.88 -0.63 4.34
CA LEU A 294 -16.11 -1.20 4.90
C LEU A 294 -16.00 -1.34 6.43
N THR A 295 -14.85 -1.84 6.91
CA THR A 295 -14.61 -2.01 8.35
C THR A 295 -14.52 -0.67 9.09
N CYS A 296 -14.34 0.46 8.41
CA CYS A 296 -14.34 1.78 9.03
C CYS A 296 -15.75 2.31 9.33
N THR A 297 -16.78 1.81 8.65
CA THR A 297 -18.18 2.26 8.84
C THR A 297 -18.84 1.55 10.04
N GLU A 298 -19.49 2.30 10.93
CA GLU A 298 -20.00 1.79 12.22
C GLU A 298 -21.28 0.94 12.13
N SER A 299 -22.06 1.03 11.05
CA SER A 299 -23.46 0.56 11.04
C SER A 299 -23.70 -0.81 10.41
N SER A 300 -22.87 -1.29 9.48
CA SER A 300 -23.20 -2.51 8.76
C SER A 300 -22.68 -3.75 9.49
N ILE A 301 -23.60 -4.64 9.87
CA ILE A 301 -23.28 -6.07 10.04
C ILE A 301 -22.42 -6.47 8.84
N PHE A 302 -21.19 -6.91 9.12
CA PHE A 302 -20.27 -7.36 8.09
C PHE A 302 -20.92 -8.52 7.33
N THR A 303 -21.50 -8.22 6.17
CA THR A 303 -22.12 -9.21 5.31
C THR A 303 -21.27 -9.42 4.09
N SER A 304 -21.13 -10.69 3.66
CA SER A 304 -20.45 -11.02 2.41
C SER A 304 -21.03 -10.26 1.21
N ALA A 305 -22.34 -9.93 1.26
CA ALA A 305 -23.01 -9.13 0.23
C ALA A 305 -22.53 -7.66 0.20
N SER A 306 -22.39 -7.01 1.36
CA SER A 306 -21.88 -5.63 1.42
C SER A 306 -20.44 -5.51 0.90
N LEU A 307 -19.60 -6.49 1.23
CA LEU A 307 -18.24 -6.58 0.74
C LEU A 307 -18.21 -6.77 -0.77
N LEU A 308 -18.96 -7.73 -1.30
CA LEU A 308 -19.05 -7.96 -2.75
C LEU A 308 -19.54 -6.72 -3.49
N ARG A 309 -20.56 -6.01 -2.97
CA ARG A 309 -21.03 -4.76 -3.57
C ARG A 309 -19.91 -3.71 -3.68
N LEU A 310 -19.10 -3.54 -2.63
CA LEU A 310 -17.94 -2.63 -2.66
C LEU A 310 -16.94 -3.03 -3.76
N HIS A 311 -16.65 -4.32 -3.87
CA HIS A 311 -15.69 -4.85 -4.85
C HIS A 311 -16.18 -4.65 -6.28
N MET A 312 -17.47 -4.95 -6.54
CA MET A 312 -18.09 -4.77 -7.85
C MET A 312 -18.11 -3.30 -8.27
N ARG A 313 -18.38 -2.37 -7.34
CA ARG A 313 -18.33 -0.92 -7.62
C ARG A 313 -16.94 -0.47 -8.05
N TYR A 314 -15.89 -0.91 -7.34
CA TYR A 314 -14.51 -0.56 -7.67
C TYR A 314 -14.09 -1.16 -9.03
N ILE A 315 -14.37 -2.44 -9.29
CA ILE A 315 -14.07 -3.09 -10.57
C ILE A 315 -14.85 -2.46 -11.72
N PHE A 316 -16.11 -2.06 -11.50
CA PHE A 316 -16.93 -1.37 -12.49
C PHE A 316 -16.28 -0.07 -12.99
N LEU A 317 -15.63 0.71 -12.10
CA LEU A 317 -14.93 1.94 -12.50
C LEU A 317 -13.75 1.65 -13.43
N PHE A 318 -12.99 0.58 -13.19
CA PHE A 318 -11.93 0.15 -14.10
C PHE A 318 -12.48 -0.39 -15.42
N GLY A 319 -13.57 -1.17 -15.38
CA GLY A 319 -14.25 -1.67 -16.58
C GLY A 319 -14.80 -0.54 -17.45
N PHE A 320 -15.46 0.45 -16.85
CA PHE A 320 -15.98 1.63 -17.55
C PHE A 320 -14.85 2.41 -18.24
N LYS A 321 -13.73 2.61 -17.55
CA LYS A 321 -12.53 3.23 -18.12
C LYS A 321 -11.98 2.42 -19.29
N LEU A 322 -11.87 1.09 -19.15
CA LEU A 322 -11.38 0.21 -20.20
C LEU A 322 -12.23 0.33 -21.47
N ILE A 323 -13.56 0.33 -21.33
CA ILE A 323 -14.49 0.56 -22.45
C ILE A 323 -14.19 1.89 -23.12
N GLY A 324 -14.00 2.97 -22.36
CA GLY A 324 -13.60 4.28 -22.91
C GLY A 324 -12.30 4.22 -23.71
N THR A 325 -11.30 3.46 -23.24
CA THR A 325 -10.04 3.29 -23.98
C THR A 325 -10.17 2.42 -25.23
N VAL A 326 -11.02 1.39 -25.20
CA VAL A 326 -11.34 0.57 -26.38
C VAL A 326 -12.05 1.41 -27.44
N TRP A 327 -13.04 2.22 -27.03
CA TRP A 327 -13.74 3.15 -27.91
C TRP A 327 -12.78 4.18 -28.54
N ALA A 328 -11.90 4.77 -27.74
CA ALA A 328 -10.88 5.70 -28.24
C ALA A 328 -9.95 5.01 -29.25
N ALA A 329 -9.42 3.83 -28.93
CA ALA A 329 -8.56 3.07 -29.83
C ALA A 329 -9.28 2.68 -31.14
N PHE A 330 -10.57 2.35 -31.07
CA PHE A 330 -11.39 2.02 -32.24
C PHE A 330 -11.59 3.23 -33.17
N ILE A 331 -11.92 4.40 -32.62
CA ILE A 331 -12.11 5.63 -33.41
C ILE A 331 -10.79 6.06 -34.06
N LEU A 332 -9.71 6.05 -33.29
CA LEU A 332 -8.41 6.54 -33.72
C LEU A 332 -7.58 5.51 -34.51
N ARG A 333 -8.14 4.33 -34.80
CA ARG A 333 -7.47 3.20 -35.50
C ARG A 333 -6.86 3.52 -36.86
N ARG A 334 -7.29 4.61 -37.51
CA ARG A 334 -6.80 5.06 -38.82
C ARG A 334 -5.64 6.05 -38.74
N HIS A 335 -5.26 6.51 -37.55
CA HIS A 335 -4.11 7.39 -37.37
C HIS A 335 -2.83 6.57 -37.11
N LEU A 336 -1.69 7.03 -37.62
CA LEU A 336 -0.38 6.38 -37.43
C LEU A 336 0.00 6.18 -35.94
N MET A 337 -0.63 6.94 -35.04
CA MET A 337 -0.40 6.90 -33.59
C MET A 337 -0.99 5.67 -32.88
N VAL A 338 -1.72 4.78 -33.56
CA VAL A 338 -2.37 3.61 -32.96
C VAL A 338 -1.39 2.68 -32.26
N TRP A 339 -0.32 2.31 -32.95
CA TRP A 339 0.64 1.35 -32.42
C TRP A 339 1.62 1.98 -31.41
N LYS A 340 1.89 3.28 -31.55
CA LYS A 340 2.82 3.98 -30.65
C LYS A 340 2.16 4.41 -29.33
N ILE A 341 0.90 4.89 -29.38
CA ILE A 341 0.26 5.55 -28.23
C ILE A 341 -0.96 4.78 -27.73
N PHE A 342 -1.87 4.37 -28.63
CA PHE A 342 -3.17 3.82 -28.21
C PHE A 342 -3.11 2.35 -27.79
N SER A 343 -2.36 1.52 -28.53
CA SER A 343 -2.21 0.09 -28.24
C SER A 343 -1.53 -0.16 -26.89
N PRO A 344 -0.38 0.49 -26.56
CA PRO A 344 0.20 0.37 -25.22
C PRO A 344 -0.78 0.79 -24.14
N LYS A 345 -1.46 1.94 -24.28
CA LYS A 345 -2.47 2.38 -23.31
C LYS A 345 -3.56 1.33 -23.09
N LEU A 346 -4.10 0.75 -24.15
CA LEU A 346 -5.11 -0.30 -24.06
C LEU A 346 -4.58 -1.53 -23.30
N ILE A 347 -3.37 -2.01 -23.64
CA ILE A 347 -2.72 -3.15 -22.98
C ILE A 347 -2.56 -2.88 -21.48
N PHE A 348 -2.04 -1.70 -21.11
CA PHE A 348 -1.88 -1.30 -19.72
C PHE A 348 -3.22 -1.26 -18.97
N GLU A 349 -4.30 -0.79 -19.60
CA GLU A 349 -5.62 -0.78 -18.96
C GLU A 349 -6.20 -2.19 -18.76
N VAL A 350 -6.01 -3.09 -19.72
CA VAL A 350 -6.43 -4.50 -19.58
C VAL A 350 -5.68 -5.16 -18.42
N ILE A 351 -4.36 -4.98 -18.37
CA ILE A 351 -3.53 -5.54 -17.29
C ILE A 351 -3.89 -4.90 -15.94
N THR A 352 -4.13 -3.58 -15.91
CA THR A 352 -4.58 -2.86 -14.70
C THR A 352 -5.88 -3.45 -14.17
N LEU A 353 -6.88 -3.68 -15.04
CA LEU A 353 -8.14 -4.30 -14.64
C LEU A 353 -7.88 -5.69 -14.04
N PHE A 354 -7.08 -6.54 -14.71
CA PHE A 354 -6.77 -7.88 -14.21
C PHE A 354 -6.07 -7.88 -12.84
N ILE A 355 -5.05 -7.04 -12.67
CA ILE A 355 -4.33 -6.90 -11.40
C ILE A 355 -5.23 -6.33 -10.30
N SER A 356 -6.09 -5.36 -10.64
CA SER A 356 -7.08 -4.81 -9.71
C SER A 356 -8.06 -5.89 -9.25
N MET A 357 -8.51 -6.78 -10.15
CA MET A 357 -9.39 -7.90 -9.78
C MET A 357 -8.69 -8.89 -8.84
N ILE A 358 -7.44 -9.25 -9.13
CA ILE A 358 -6.66 -10.18 -8.28
C ILE A 358 -6.42 -9.57 -6.89
N SER A 359 -5.95 -8.33 -6.82
CA SER A 359 -5.66 -7.66 -5.54
C SER A 359 -6.93 -7.51 -4.69
N VAL A 360 -8.05 -7.14 -5.30
CA VAL A 360 -9.36 -7.05 -4.64
C VAL A 360 -9.83 -8.44 -4.16
N ALA A 361 -9.63 -9.50 -4.95
CA ALA A 361 -9.95 -10.87 -4.53
C ALA A 361 -9.09 -11.33 -3.35
N ILE A 362 -7.79 -11.03 -3.34
CA ILE A 362 -6.90 -11.35 -2.21
C ILE A 362 -7.36 -10.61 -0.94
N GLY A 363 -7.68 -9.31 -1.04
CA GLY A 363 -8.21 -8.52 0.07
C GLY A 363 -9.53 -9.09 0.61
N HIS A 364 -10.43 -9.52 -0.27
CA HIS A 364 -11.70 -10.18 0.10
C HIS A 364 -11.48 -11.47 0.89
N LEU A 365 -10.61 -12.34 0.37
CA LEU A 365 -10.27 -13.62 1.01
C LEU A 365 -9.64 -13.39 2.38
N PHE A 366 -8.74 -12.41 2.49
CA PHE A 366 -8.13 -12.06 3.76
C PHE A 366 -9.18 -11.59 4.77
N LEU A 367 -10.08 -10.66 4.43
CA LEU A 367 -11.12 -10.21 5.36
C LEU A 367 -12.06 -11.35 5.80
N LYS A 368 -12.48 -12.21 4.87
CA LYS A 368 -13.29 -13.40 5.20
C LYS A 368 -12.55 -14.32 6.16
N LYS A 369 -11.25 -14.52 5.96
CA LYS A 369 -10.42 -15.32 6.85
C LYS A 369 -10.37 -14.70 8.25
N VAL A 370 -10.05 -13.41 8.36
CA VAL A 370 -10.03 -12.72 9.67
C VAL A 370 -11.37 -12.84 10.39
N ALA A 371 -12.49 -12.61 9.69
CA ALA A 371 -13.83 -12.71 10.26
C ALA A 371 -14.17 -14.14 10.72
N SER A 372 -13.86 -15.14 9.90
CA SER A 372 -14.08 -16.56 10.24
C SER A 372 -13.28 -16.99 11.47
N HIS A 373 -12.00 -16.64 11.51
CA HIS A 373 -11.15 -16.91 12.67
C HIS A 373 -11.64 -16.20 13.93
N TYR A 374 -12.10 -14.95 13.81
CA TYR A 374 -12.62 -14.18 14.94
C TYR A 374 -13.89 -14.81 15.52
N HIS A 375 -14.85 -15.17 14.67
CA HIS A 375 -16.08 -15.85 15.09
C HIS A 375 -15.82 -17.22 15.72
N ARG A 376 -14.84 -17.98 15.19
CA ARG A 376 -14.44 -19.27 15.77
C ARG A 376 -13.89 -19.10 17.19
N LEU A 377 -13.03 -18.11 17.42
CA LEU A 377 -12.45 -17.84 18.75
C LEU A 377 -13.50 -17.40 19.77
N ILE A 378 -14.45 -16.54 19.37
CA ILE A 378 -15.56 -16.15 20.25
C ILE A 378 -16.40 -17.37 20.65
N ARG A 379 -16.71 -18.25 19.70
CA ARG A 379 -17.52 -19.45 19.98
C ARG A 379 -16.84 -20.36 20.99
N LEU A 380 -15.53 -20.59 20.84
CA LEU A 380 -14.74 -21.41 21.75
C LEU A 380 -14.63 -20.79 23.15
N ASN A 381 -14.48 -19.47 23.23
CA ASN A 381 -14.44 -18.79 24.51
C ASN A 381 -15.79 -18.86 25.23
N LEU A 382 -16.90 -18.67 24.50
CA LEU A 382 -18.24 -18.80 25.07
C LEU A 382 -18.49 -20.23 25.58
N SER A 383 -18.12 -21.28 24.84
CA SER A 383 -18.29 -22.66 25.32
C SER A 383 -17.51 -22.92 26.60
N HIS A 384 -16.27 -22.44 26.72
CA HIS A 384 -15.49 -22.57 27.96
C HIS A 384 -16.11 -21.80 29.13
N VAL A 385 -16.67 -20.60 28.88
CA VAL A 385 -17.35 -19.84 29.94
C VAL A 385 -18.59 -20.59 30.42
N PHE A 386 -19.39 -21.16 29.52
CA PHE A 386 -20.55 -21.96 29.91
C PHE A 386 -20.16 -23.23 30.68
N GLU A 387 -19.14 -23.96 30.24
CA GLU A 387 -18.61 -25.13 30.96
C GLU A 387 -18.10 -24.78 32.37
N SER A 388 -17.52 -23.59 32.56
CA SER A 388 -17.04 -23.12 33.87
C SER A 388 -18.14 -22.62 34.81
N ILE A 389 -19.33 -22.31 34.30
CA ILE A 389 -20.50 -21.90 35.11
C ILE A 389 -21.28 -23.12 35.60
N ASP A 390 -21.21 -24.23 34.85
CA ASP A 390 -21.89 -25.49 35.19
C ASP A 390 -21.10 -26.36 36.19
N GLN A 391 -19.85 -25.99 36.52
CA GLN A 391 -19.00 -26.59 37.57
C GLN A 391 -19.01 -25.74 38.84
#